data_AF-A0A816ZWF2-F1
#
_entry.id   AF-A0A816ZWF2-F1
#
_cell.length_a   1.000
_cell.length_b   1.000
_cell.length_c   1.000
_cell.angle_alpha   90.00
_cell.angle_beta   90.00
_cell.angle_gamma   90.00
#
_symmetry.space_group_name_H-M   'P 1'
#
loop_
_entity.id
_entity.type
_entity.pdbx_description
1 polymer ?
#
loop_
_entity_poly.entity_id
_entity_poly.type
_entity_poly.pdbx_seq_one_letter_code
_entity_poly.pdbx_strand_id
1 'polypeptide(L)'
;MLPKRYNTVAPTRDLVRSNSQESTETASNSPNNDHFWTDSICEHLKTFNDTCSLNNECNSNDSLLCINGICECNSTQFWNNGNIEEKDAKRK
;
A
#
# COMPACT_ATOMS: atom_id res chain seq x y z
N MET A 1 -15.51 7.70 68.07
CA MET A 1 -15.27 8.54 66.86
C MET A 1 -14.29 7.78 65.97
N LEU A 2 -14.75 7.25 64.84
CA LEU A 2 -13.95 6.44 63.90
C LEU A 2 -13.56 7.32 62.69
N PRO A 3 -12.32 7.25 62.17
CA PRO A 3 -11.92 8.07 61.04
C PRO A 3 -12.62 7.61 59.76
N LYS A 4 -13.16 8.57 59.01
CA LYS A 4 -13.76 8.34 57.69
C LYS A 4 -12.66 7.89 56.74
N ARG A 5 -12.75 6.65 56.25
CA ARG A 5 -11.95 6.18 55.11
C ARG A 5 -12.39 6.96 53.88
N TYR A 6 -11.53 7.84 53.39
CA TYR A 6 -11.74 8.49 52.10
C TYR A 6 -11.16 7.55 51.03
N ASN A 7 -12.03 6.89 50.26
CA ASN A 7 -11.60 6.16 49.07
C ASN A 7 -11.27 7.19 47.99
N THR A 8 -9.99 7.54 47.87
CA THR A 8 -9.50 8.33 46.74
C THR A 8 -9.42 7.43 45.51
N VAL A 9 -10.56 7.22 44.84
CA VAL A 9 -10.55 6.66 43.48
C VAL A 9 -10.20 7.81 42.55
N ALA A 10 -8.92 7.91 42.19
CA ALA A 10 -8.51 8.76 41.07
C ALA A 10 -9.27 8.31 39.82
N PRO A 11 -9.85 9.22 39.02
CA PRO A 11 -10.41 8.82 37.74
C PRO A 11 -9.24 8.38 36.87
N THR A 12 -9.09 7.06 36.69
CA THR A 12 -8.35 6.54 35.54
C THR A 12 -9.14 7.01 34.33
N ARG A 13 -8.69 8.11 33.70
CA ARG A 13 -9.06 8.41 32.33
C ARG A 13 -8.54 7.22 31.54
N ASP A 14 -9.43 6.28 31.25
CA ASP A 14 -9.21 5.31 30.22
C ASP A 14 -8.77 6.12 29.00
N LEU A 15 -7.50 6.00 28.64
CA LEU A 15 -7.03 6.36 27.33
C LEU A 15 -7.74 5.38 26.41
N VAL A 16 -8.96 5.74 26.02
CA VAL A 16 -9.62 5.20 24.83
C VAL A 16 -8.59 5.41 23.73
N ARG A 17 -7.93 4.33 23.35
CA ARG A 17 -7.19 4.26 22.12
C ARG A 17 -8.22 4.45 21.02
N SER A 18 -8.37 5.70 20.58
CA SER A 18 -9.13 6.05 19.39
C SER A 18 -8.46 5.36 18.20
N ASN A 19 -8.82 4.10 17.98
CA ASN A 19 -8.72 3.49 16.66
C ASN A 19 -9.84 4.13 15.84
N SER A 20 -9.50 5.22 15.16
CA SER A 20 -10.38 5.87 14.19
C SER A 20 -9.64 5.92 12.87
N GLN A 21 -9.82 4.85 12.08
CA GLN A 21 -10.06 4.88 10.65
C GLN A 21 -10.26 3.42 10.20
N GLU A 22 -11.51 2.97 10.35
CA GLU A 22 -12.07 1.93 9.49
C GLU A 22 -12.08 2.51 8.07
N SER A 23 -11.12 2.08 7.24
CA SER A 23 -11.24 2.20 5.80
C SER A 23 -11.68 0.84 5.31
N THR A 24 -13.00 0.68 5.14
CA THR A 24 -13.59 -0.40 4.36
C THR A 24 -13.38 -0.08 2.88
N GLU A 25 -12.14 -0.21 2.44
CA GLU A 25 -11.83 -0.49 1.06
C GLU A 25 -11.01 -1.78 1.10
N THR A 26 -11.40 -2.76 0.29
CA THR A 26 -10.68 -4.01 0.12
C THR A 26 -9.39 -3.73 -0.65
N ALA A 27 -8.53 -2.88 -0.09
CA ALA A 27 -7.18 -2.67 -0.56
C ALA A 27 -6.37 -3.86 -0.05
N SER A 28 -6.01 -4.73 -0.99
CA SER A 28 -5.06 -5.81 -0.82
C SER A 28 -3.96 -5.42 0.17
N ASN A 29 -3.87 -6.15 1.28
CA ASN A 29 -2.76 -6.03 2.22
C ASN A 29 -1.46 -6.41 1.49
N SER A 30 -0.82 -5.43 0.88
CA SER A 30 0.60 -5.47 0.55
C SER A 30 1.24 -4.23 1.15
N PRO A 31 2.39 -4.31 1.82
CA PRO A 31 3.08 -3.15 2.37
C PRO A 31 3.56 -2.28 1.20
N ASN A 32 2.68 -1.38 0.77
CA ASN A 32 2.85 -0.49 -0.37
C ASN A 32 4.05 0.41 -0.10
N ASN A 33 5.17 0.05 -0.71
CA ASN A 33 6.18 1.03 -1.08
C ASN A 33 5.62 1.67 -2.36
N ASP A 34 4.68 2.61 -2.24
CA ASP A 34 4.00 3.29 -3.36
C ASP A 34 4.77 4.52 -3.83
N HIS A 35 6.03 4.66 -3.40
CA HIS A 35 6.91 5.75 -3.78
C HIS A 35 8.28 5.26 -4.25
N PHE A 36 8.90 6.05 -5.10
CA PHE A 36 10.29 5.94 -5.49
C PHE A 36 11.01 7.28 -5.30
N TRP A 37 12.33 7.22 -5.13
CA TRP A 37 13.16 8.42 -5.00
C TRP A 37 13.79 8.76 -6.34
N THR A 38 13.51 9.97 -6.83
CA THR A 38 14.17 10.58 -7.98
C THR A 38 15.05 11.71 -7.46
N ASP A 39 16.37 11.52 -7.48
CA ASP A 39 17.38 12.42 -6.93
C ASP A 39 17.18 12.75 -5.43
N SER A 40 16.27 13.67 -5.12
CA SER A 40 15.92 14.10 -3.76
C SER A 40 14.42 14.33 -3.57
N ILE A 41 13.61 13.88 -4.53
CA ILE A 41 12.15 13.99 -4.53
C ILE A 41 11.59 12.58 -4.34
N CYS A 42 10.65 12.45 -3.41
CA CYS A 42 9.87 11.23 -3.24
C CYS A 42 8.63 11.34 -4.13
N GLU A 43 8.56 10.54 -5.17
CA GLU A 43 7.48 10.53 -6.15
C GLU A 43 6.68 9.24 -6.04
N HIS A 44 5.40 9.29 -6.41
CA HIS A 44 4.56 8.09 -6.41
C HIS A 44 4.98 7.14 -7.54
N LEU A 45 5.02 5.84 -7.25
CA LEU A 45 5.23 4.81 -8.26
C LEU A 45 4.20 4.93 -9.37
N LYS A 46 4.69 4.75 -10.58
CA LYS A 46 3.96 4.84 -11.83
C LYS A 46 3.16 3.57 -12.06
N THR A 47 1.95 3.74 -12.56
CA THR A 47 0.98 2.67 -12.78
C THR A 47 0.99 2.21 -14.23
N PHE A 48 0.14 1.23 -14.56
CA PHE A 48 0.06 0.70 -15.91
C PHE A 48 -0.16 1.82 -16.94
N ASN A 49 0.61 1.79 -18.03
CA ASN A 49 0.59 2.75 -19.13
C ASN A 49 1.13 4.16 -18.80
N ASP A 50 1.69 4.39 -17.62
CA ASP A 50 2.40 5.63 -17.30
C ASP A 50 3.82 5.65 -17.90
N THR A 51 4.31 6.84 -18.25
CA THR A 51 5.65 7.02 -18.84
C THR A 51 6.74 6.88 -17.78
N CYS A 52 7.75 6.06 -18.02
CA CYS A 52 8.87 5.79 -17.11
C CYS A 52 10.22 5.91 -17.83
N SER A 53 11.30 6.06 -17.07
CA SER A 53 12.67 5.94 -17.59
C SER A 53 13.37 4.69 -17.07
N LEU A 54 13.02 4.26 -15.85
CA LEU A 54 13.61 3.13 -15.14
C LEU A 54 12.53 2.22 -14.53
N ASN A 55 12.87 0.94 -14.35
CA ASN A 55 11.95 -0.06 -13.80
C ASN A 55 11.49 0.24 -12.38
N ASN A 56 12.34 0.88 -11.57
CA ASN A 56 12.02 1.24 -10.18
C ASN A 56 11.03 2.42 -10.08
N GLU A 57 10.72 3.08 -11.19
CA GLU A 57 9.66 4.09 -11.23
C GLU A 57 8.28 3.42 -11.32
N CYS A 58 8.19 2.21 -11.88
CA CYS A 58 6.93 1.48 -12.04
C CYS A 58 6.57 0.70 -10.78
N ASN A 59 5.27 0.55 -10.52
CA ASN A 59 4.80 -0.21 -9.37
C ASN A 59 5.24 -1.67 -9.42
N SER A 60 6.31 -1.97 -8.69
CA SER A 60 6.91 -3.30 -8.65
C SER A 60 6.03 -4.31 -7.89
N ASN A 61 5.12 -3.84 -7.02
CA ASN A 61 4.14 -4.71 -6.37
C ASN A 61 3.17 -5.31 -7.38
N ASP A 62 2.89 -4.57 -8.46
CA ASP A 62 2.08 -5.06 -9.57
C ASP A 62 2.93 -5.81 -10.60
N SER A 63 4.23 -6.02 -10.38
CA SER A 63 5.16 -6.61 -11.37
C SER A 63 5.25 -5.80 -12.68
N LEU A 64 5.01 -4.49 -12.63
CA LEU A 64 5.20 -3.59 -13.77
C LEU A 64 6.69 -3.35 -14.02
N LEU A 65 7.06 -3.30 -15.30
CA LEU A 65 8.41 -3.00 -15.76
C LEU A 65 8.35 -1.82 -16.73
N CYS A 66 9.43 -1.05 -16.78
CA CYS A 66 9.56 0.02 -17.74
C CYS A 66 9.98 -0.55 -19.10
N ILE A 67 9.01 -0.76 -19.98
CA ILE A 67 9.20 -1.34 -21.31
C ILE A 67 8.93 -0.23 -22.33
N ASN A 68 9.92 0.08 -23.17
CA ASN A 68 9.84 1.15 -24.17
C ASN A 68 9.44 2.52 -23.60
N GLY A 69 9.81 2.80 -22.35
CA GLY A 69 9.49 4.05 -21.66
C GLY A 69 8.06 4.11 -21.10
N ILE A 70 7.36 2.97 -21.02
CA ILE A 70 6.02 2.86 -20.46
C ILE A 70 5.99 1.72 -19.43
N CYS A 71 5.29 1.92 -18.32
CA CYS A 71 5.08 0.88 -17.32
C CYS A 71 4.09 -0.17 -17.85
N GLU A 72 4.59 -1.35 -18.20
CA GLU A 72 3.81 -2.45 -18.76
C GLU A 72 4.02 -3.74 -17.96
N CYS A 73 3.09 -4.68 -18.09
CA CYS A 73 3.26 -6.02 -17.53
C CYS A 73 4.44 -6.72 -18.20
N ASN A 74 5.08 -7.63 -17.46
CA ASN A 74 6.03 -8.56 -18.08
C ASN A 74 5.35 -9.37 -19.21
N SER A 75 6.14 -9.86 -20.16
CA SER A 75 5.71 -10.70 -21.29
C SER A 75 4.79 -11.88 -20.91
N THR A 76 4.90 -12.40 -19.69
CA THR A 76 4.09 -13.51 -19.14
C THR A 76 2.79 -13.06 -18.47
N GLN A 77 2.50 -11.76 -18.42
CA GLN A 77 1.38 -11.16 -17.70
C GLN A 77 0.61 -10.19 -18.60
N PHE A 78 -0.60 -9.84 -18.20
CA PHE A 78 -1.44 -8.84 -18.85
C PHE A 78 -2.25 -8.03 -17.83
N TRP A 79 -2.60 -6.80 -18.21
CA TRP A 79 -3.46 -5.94 -17.41
C TRP A 79 -4.93 -6.30 -17.67
N ASN A 80 -5.64 -6.72 -16.63
CA ASN A 80 -7.06 -7.02 -16.66
C ASN A 80 -7.81 -6.24 -15.57
N ASN A 81 -8.68 -5.31 -15.97
CA ASN A 81 -9.59 -4.58 -15.09
C ASN A 81 -8.95 -4.07 -13.78
N GLY A 82 -7.81 -3.38 -13.88
CA GLY A 82 -7.13 -2.80 -12.71
C GLY A 82 -6.15 -3.73 -12.00
N ASN A 83 -5.97 -4.96 -12.49
CA ASN A 83 -5.12 -5.97 -11.86
C ASN A 83 -4.21 -6.62 -12.90
N ILE A 84 -3.09 -7.18 -12.45
CA ILE A 84 -2.19 -7.96 -13.31
C ILE A 84 -2.52 -9.44 -13.18
N GLU A 85 -2.79 -10.06 -14.33
CA GLU A 85 -3.08 -11.48 -14.45
C GLU A 85 -1.97 -12.17 -15.24
N GLU A 86 -1.63 -13.40 -14.83
CA GLU A 86 -0.69 -14.23 -15.59
C GLU A 86 -1.36 -14.72 -16.87
N LYS A 87 -0.64 -14.63 -17.99
CA LYS A 87 -1.01 -15.33 -19.21
C LYS A 87 -0.89 -16.81 -18.92
N ASP A 88 -2.02 -17.50 -18.81
CA ASP A 88 -2.07 -18.95 -18.70
C ASP A 88 -1.05 -19.59 -19.65
N ALA A 89 0.05 -20.09 -19.10
CA ALA A 89 1.04 -20.85 -19.84
C ALA A 89 0.46 -22.24 -20.12
N LYS A 90 -0.64 -22.31 -20.90
CA LYS A 90 -1.14 -23.55 -21.49
C LYS A 90 -0.11 -24.01 -22.52
N ARG A 91 0.94 -24.68 -22.03
CA ARG A 91 1.76 -25.58 -22.83
C ARG A 91 0.83 -26.65 -23.39
N LYS A 92 0.73 -26.67 -24.72
CA LYS A 92 0.20 -27.81 -25.48
C LYS A 92 1.12 -29.02 -25.32
#